data_AF-A0A959Q7G8-F1
#
_entry.id   AF-A0A959Q7G8-F1
#
_cell.length_a   1.000
_cell.length_b   1.000
_cell.length_c   1.000
_cell.angle_alpha   90.00
_cell.angle_beta   90.00
_cell.angle_gamma   90.00
#
_symmetry.space_group_name_H-M   'P 1'
#
loop_
_entity.id
_entity.type
_entity.pdbx_description
1 polymer ?
#
loop_
_entity_poly.entity_id
_entity_poly.type
_entity_poly.pdbx_seq_one_letter_code
_entity_poly.pdbx_strand_id
1 'polypeptide(L)'
;VANGKLQREGIFKDLYIQPAAGDAGGALGAALAAKHLYFGQERAPRQKQDEMKGSYLGPKFFAPDIERLIRRYGAEYERFDDFSGLTERIATALNEGKVVGWFQGHMEFGPRALGNRSILGDPRNPEMQKRLNLKIKYRESFRPFAPAVLAEEADRYFELPGDSPYMLLVQPVKESSRRPLPEGYHELPLREKLYTLRSDIPAVTHIDFSARIQTVHRETNPEFHALLSAFKAKTGCGMLVNTSFNVRGEPIVCTPQDAFECFLRTEMDYLVMDHYVFDKTKQEGLAAPEREVGDFPLD
;
A
#
# COMPACT_ATOMS: atom_id res chain seq x y z
N VAL A 1 -8.79 -13.43 3.20
CA VAL A 1 -9.98 -14.14 2.66
C VAL A 1 -10.80 -14.72 3.80
N ALA A 2 -10.26 -15.66 4.59
CA ALA A 2 -10.95 -16.22 5.75
C ALA A 2 -11.49 -15.15 6.72
N ASN A 3 -10.68 -14.16 7.09
CA ASN A 3 -11.09 -13.05 7.96
C ASN A 3 -12.32 -12.28 7.45
N GLY A 4 -12.40 -12.00 6.14
CA GLY A 4 -13.54 -11.30 5.55
C GLY A 4 -14.81 -12.14 5.56
N LYS A 5 -14.70 -13.47 5.39
CA LYS A 5 -15.83 -14.39 5.56
C LYS A 5 -16.32 -14.38 7.01
N LEU A 6 -15.42 -14.57 7.98
CA LEU A 6 -15.75 -14.54 9.40
C LEU A 6 -16.46 -13.24 9.82
N GLN A 7 -16.01 -12.09 9.32
CA GLN A 7 -16.66 -10.80 9.60
C GLN A 7 -18.10 -10.74 9.04
N ARG A 8 -18.34 -11.28 7.84
CA ARG A 8 -19.67 -11.28 7.20
C ARG A 8 -20.66 -12.26 7.83
N GLU A 9 -20.18 -13.36 8.40
CA GLU A 9 -21.06 -14.32 9.08
C GLU A 9 -21.72 -13.71 10.34
N GLY A 10 -21.21 -12.60 10.87
CA GLY A 10 -21.82 -11.91 12.01
C GLY A 10 -21.84 -12.73 13.31
N ILE A 11 -21.04 -13.79 13.38
CA ILE A 11 -20.95 -14.69 14.55
C ILE A 11 -20.42 -13.93 15.78
N PHE A 12 -19.52 -12.97 15.55
CA PHE A 12 -18.93 -12.14 16.58
C PHE A 12 -19.38 -10.69 16.39
N LYS A 13 -19.60 -9.98 17.51
CA LYS A 13 -19.90 -8.55 17.50
C LYS A 13 -18.78 -7.74 16.86
N ASP A 14 -17.54 -8.04 17.25
CA ASP A 14 -16.34 -7.34 16.82
C ASP A 14 -15.25 -8.37 16.47
N LEU A 15 -14.41 -8.04 15.48
CA LEU A 15 -13.29 -8.88 15.05
C LEU A 15 -12.00 -8.07 15.09
N TYR A 16 -11.03 -8.53 15.88
CA TYR A 16 -9.67 -7.98 15.87
C TYR A 16 -8.69 -9.02 15.34
N ILE A 17 -7.89 -8.62 14.35
CA ILE A 17 -6.79 -9.44 13.82
C ILE A 17 -5.51 -8.62 13.93
N GLN A 18 -4.51 -9.17 14.61
CA GLN A 18 -3.23 -8.51 14.79
C GLN A 18 -2.48 -8.43 13.42
N PRO A 19 -1.86 -7.28 13.05
CA PRO A 19 -1.30 -7.04 11.71
C PRO A 19 -0.12 -7.95 11.33
N ALA A 20 0.58 -8.49 12.31
CA ALA A 20 1.70 -9.42 12.19
C ALA A 20 1.36 -10.81 12.80
N ALA A 21 0.15 -11.34 12.57
CA ALA A 21 -0.37 -12.56 13.19
C ALA A 21 0.35 -13.88 12.85
N GLY A 22 1.53 -13.82 12.21
CA GLY A 22 2.46 -14.96 12.08
C GLY A 22 3.59 -14.86 13.11
N ASP A 23 4.72 -15.52 12.82
CA ASP A 23 5.86 -15.62 13.75
C ASP A 23 6.42 -14.26 14.20
N ALA A 24 6.35 -13.24 13.35
CA ALA A 24 6.79 -11.88 13.68
C ALA A 24 6.05 -11.30 14.91
N GLY A 25 4.77 -11.62 15.09
CA GLY A 25 3.97 -11.17 16.23
C GLY A 25 4.31 -11.88 17.55
N GLY A 26 5.08 -12.96 17.50
CA GLY A 26 5.44 -13.77 18.67
C GLY A 26 6.20 -12.98 19.74
N ALA A 27 7.09 -12.07 19.34
CA ALA A 27 7.83 -11.22 20.28
C ALA A 27 6.91 -10.29 21.08
N LEU A 28 5.93 -9.67 20.41
CA LEU A 28 4.90 -8.85 21.07
C LEU A 28 4.03 -9.71 22.00
N GLY A 29 3.60 -10.88 21.53
CA GLY A 29 2.82 -11.83 22.32
C GLY A 29 3.53 -12.28 23.59
N ALA A 30 4.82 -12.62 23.49
CA ALA A 30 5.65 -13.03 24.62
C ALA A 30 5.81 -11.90 25.65
N ALA A 31 6.05 -10.67 25.20
CA ALA A 31 6.15 -9.51 26.08
C ALA A 31 4.83 -9.23 26.82
N LEU A 32 3.69 -9.29 26.11
CA LEU A 32 2.37 -9.14 26.70
C LEU A 32 2.03 -10.28 27.68
N ALA A 33 2.42 -11.51 27.35
CA ALA A 33 2.24 -12.67 28.23
C ALA A 33 3.07 -12.53 29.51
N ALA A 34 4.34 -12.13 29.43
CA ALA A 34 5.16 -11.86 30.61
C ALA A 34 4.58 -10.74 31.48
N LYS A 35 4.17 -9.62 30.86
CA LYS A 35 3.52 -8.50 31.56
C LYS A 35 2.30 -8.95 32.36
N HIS A 36 1.43 -9.77 31.75
CA HIS A 36 0.19 -10.19 32.39
C HIS A 36 0.39 -11.33 33.39
N LEU A 37 1.06 -12.41 32.97
CA LEU A 37 1.16 -13.66 33.74
C LEU A 37 2.25 -13.60 34.82
N TYR A 38 3.39 -12.97 34.53
CA TYR A 38 4.52 -12.95 35.44
C TYR A 38 4.51 -11.71 36.35
N PHE A 39 4.26 -10.54 35.78
CA PHE A 39 4.23 -9.27 36.54
C PHE A 39 2.85 -8.94 37.12
N GLY A 40 1.82 -9.77 36.89
CA GLY A 40 0.48 -9.59 37.44
C GLY A 40 -0.21 -8.30 36.99
N GLN A 41 0.21 -7.70 35.87
CA GLN A 41 -0.40 -6.46 35.39
C GLN A 41 -1.67 -6.78 34.60
N GLU A 42 -2.79 -6.19 35.02
CA GLU A 42 -4.06 -6.34 34.34
C GLU A 42 -4.04 -5.75 32.93
N ARG A 43 -4.84 -6.37 32.05
CA ARG A 43 -5.06 -5.84 30.69
C ARG A 43 -6.00 -4.64 30.78
N ALA A 44 -5.68 -3.57 30.04
CA ALA A 44 -6.53 -2.38 29.92
C ALA A 44 -7.11 -2.32 28.50
N PRO A 45 -8.20 -3.06 28.19
CA PRO A 45 -8.79 -3.02 26.86
C PRO A 45 -9.37 -1.64 26.56
N ARG A 46 -8.95 -1.02 25.45
CA ARG A 46 -9.61 0.19 24.92
C ARG A 46 -10.92 -0.17 24.25
N GLN A 47 -11.89 0.73 24.34
CA GLN A 47 -13.27 0.48 23.88
C GLN A 47 -13.51 0.79 22.38
N LYS A 48 -12.61 1.49 21.68
CA LYS A 48 -12.90 1.99 20.31
C LYS A 48 -11.86 1.68 19.23
N GLN A 49 -10.57 1.73 19.55
CA GLN A 49 -9.50 1.45 18.59
C GLN A 49 -8.43 0.61 19.27
N ASP A 50 -7.71 -0.17 18.46
CA ASP A 50 -6.57 -0.95 18.94
C ASP A 50 -5.34 -0.05 19.21
N GLU A 51 -4.33 -0.62 19.88
CA GLU A 51 -3.13 0.11 20.32
C GLU A 51 -1.91 -0.08 19.40
N MET A 52 -2.06 -0.73 18.24
CA MET A 52 -0.96 -0.95 17.29
C MET A 52 -0.54 0.32 16.55
N LYS A 53 -1.28 1.44 16.69
CA LYS A 53 -0.95 2.75 16.09
C LYS A 53 -0.73 2.65 14.57
N GLY A 54 -1.64 1.99 13.85
CA GLY A 54 -1.50 1.77 12.41
C GLY A 54 -0.36 0.82 12.01
N SER A 55 0.22 0.12 12.99
CA SER A 55 1.44 -0.68 12.87
C SER A 55 2.70 0.12 12.57
N TYR A 56 2.70 1.44 12.74
CA TYR A 56 3.88 2.29 12.50
C TYR A 56 4.86 2.25 13.68
N LEU A 57 5.47 1.09 13.90
CA LEU A 57 6.30 0.76 15.08
C LEU A 57 7.79 0.56 14.73
N GLY A 58 8.15 0.60 13.44
CA GLY A 58 9.51 0.46 12.96
C GLY A 58 10.31 1.78 12.97
N PRO A 59 11.53 1.79 12.40
CA PRO A 59 12.36 2.98 12.35
C PRO A 59 11.73 4.10 11.50
N LYS A 60 12.02 5.35 11.89
CA LYS A 60 11.76 6.57 11.12
C LYS A 60 13.10 7.21 10.77
N PHE A 61 13.19 7.72 9.54
CA PHE A 61 14.34 8.46 9.04
C PHE A 61 13.96 9.92 8.85
N PHE A 62 14.95 10.80 8.93
CA PHE A 62 14.74 12.25 8.88
C PHE A 62 15.56 12.86 7.73
N ALA A 63 15.33 14.15 7.46
CA ALA A 63 16.04 14.89 6.42
C ALA A 63 17.57 14.65 6.40
N PRO A 64 18.33 14.61 7.53
CA PRO A 64 19.76 14.34 7.50
C PRO A 64 20.15 12.95 6.93
N ASP A 65 19.29 11.94 7.07
CA ASP A 65 19.51 10.61 6.50
C ASP A 65 19.36 10.63 4.98
N ILE A 66 18.35 11.37 4.50
CA ILE A 66 18.06 11.54 3.07
C ILE A 66 19.12 12.43 2.42
N GLU A 67 19.55 13.52 3.06
CA GLU A 67 20.62 14.38 2.57
C GLU A 67 21.96 13.66 2.45
N ARG A 68 22.24 12.73 3.37
CA ARG A 68 23.44 11.88 3.30
C ARG A 68 23.39 10.95 2.08
N LEU A 69 22.24 10.36 1.81
CA LEU A 69 21.99 9.57 0.61
C LEU A 69 22.19 10.42 -0.65
N ILE A 70 21.54 11.59 -0.71
CA ILE A 70 21.66 12.54 -1.84
C ILE A 70 23.13 12.83 -2.14
N ARG A 71 23.92 13.19 -1.11
CA ARG A 71 25.36 13.45 -1.27
C ARG A 71 26.15 12.23 -1.72
N ARG A 72 25.82 11.04 -1.20
CA ARG A 72 26.51 9.79 -1.55
C ARG A 72 26.32 9.43 -3.03
N TYR A 73 25.10 9.56 -3.54
CA TYR A 73 24.78 9.18 -4.92
C TYR A 73 24.90 10.35 -5.92
N GLY A 74 25.01 11.59 -5.44
CA GLY A 74 24.88 12.77 -6.32
C GLY A 74 23.48 12.87 -6.93
N ALA A 75 22.46 12.43 -6.20
CA ALA A 75 21.09 12.31 -6.72
C ALA A 75 20.44 13.69 -6.93
N GLU A 76 19.80 13.88 -8.08
CA GLU A 76 18.98 15.07 -8.33
C GLU A 76 17.63 14.94 -7.63
N TYR A 77 17.15 16.04 -7.03
CA TYR A 77 15.90 16.05 -6.28
C TYR A 77 15.20 17.41 -6.36
N GLU A 78 13.90 17.40 -6.08
CA GLU A 78 13.09 18.57 -5.77
C GLU A 78 12.69 18.50 -4.30
N ARG A 79 12.86 19.60 -3.55
CA ARG A 79 12.45 19.70 -2.15
C ARG A 79 11.25 20.60 -2.03
N PHE A 80 10.26 20.17 -1.25
CA PHE A 80 9.06 20.92 -0.96
C PHE A 80 9.05 21.35 0.50
N ASP A 81 9.01 22.66 0.76
CA ASP A 81 8.90 23.16 2.14
C ASP A 81 7.49 22.96 2.71
N ASP A 82 6.48 22.95 1.85
CA ASP A 82 5.10 22.65 2.22
C ASP A 82 4.68 21.26 1.71
N PHE A 83 4.15 20.45 2.63
CA PHE A 83 3.69 19.10 2.30
C PHE A 83 2.45 19.11 1.40
N SER A 84 1.64 20.17 1.42
CA SER A 84 0.46 20.26 0.55
C SER A 84 0.85 20.41 -0.93
N GLY A 85 1.83 21.26 -1.24
CA GLY A 85 2.40 21.35 -2.59
C GLY A 85 3.01 20.03 -3.07
N LEU A 86 3.66 19.28 -2.17
CA LEU A 86 4.18 17.94 -2.47
C LEU A 86 3.04 16.97 -2.83
N THR A 87 1.99 16.88 -2.00
CA THR A 87 0.89 15.94 -2.27
C THR A 87 0.12 16.31 -3.52
N GLU A 88 -0.04 17.59 -3.85
CA GLU A 88 -0.62 18.05 -5.12
C GLU A 88 0.24 17.63 -6.33
N ARG A 89 1.56 17.80 -6.24
CA ARG A 89 2.50 17.37 -7.30
C ARG A 89 2.41 15.87 -7.55
N ILE A 90 2.39 15.08 -6.48
CA ILE A 90 2.35 13.61 -6.56
C ILE A 90 0.96 13.12 -6.97
N ALA A 91 -0.13 13.73 -6.49
CA ALA A 91 -1.48 13.44 -6.95
C ALA A 91 -1.65 13.70 -8.45
N THR A 92 -1.00 14.75 -8.98
CA THR A 92 -0.95 15.04 -10.42
C THR A 92 -0.25 13.92 -11.17
N ALA A 93 0.94 13.51 -10.73
CA ALA A 93 1.68 12.42 -11.35
C ALA A 93 0.89 11.10 -11.32
N LEU A 94 0.28 10.75 -10.19
CA LEU A 94 -0.56 9.55 -10.06
C LEU A 94 -1.74 9.58 -11.04
N ASN A 95 -2.41 10.73 -11.19
CA ASN A 95 -3.50 10.90 -12.15
C ASN A 95 -3.06 10.80 -13.62
N GLU A 96 -1.80 11.12 -13.91
CA GLU A 96 -1.16 10.87 -15.22
C GLU A 96 -0.73 9.41 -15.41
N GLY A 97 -1.07 8.53 -14.46
CA GLY A 97 -0.74 7.12 -14.49
C GLY A 97 0.71 6.82 -14.09
N LYS A 98 1.41 7.73 -13.42
CA LYS A 98 2.77 7.49 -12.93
C LYS A 98 2.77 6.58 -11.72
N VAL A 99 3.84 5.80 -11.56
CA VAL A 99 4.08 4.93 -10.40
C VAL A 99 5.00 5.63 -9.42
N VAL A 100 4.63 5.66 -8.15
CA VAL A 100 5.34 6.41 -7.12
C VAL A 100 5.78 5.48 -5.99
N GLY A 101 7.09 5.43 -5.74
CA GLY A 101 7.63 4.91 -4.48
C GLY A 101 7.40 5.93 -3.38
N TRP A 102 6.79 5.51 -2.28
CA TRP A 102 6.37 6.36 -1.18
C TRP A 102 7.01 5.89 0.13
N PHE A 103 7.90 6.72 0.67
CA PHE A 103 8.68 6.45 1.86
C PHE A 103 8.47 7.58 2.87
N GLN A 104 7.65 7.31 3.89
CA GLN A 104 7.26 8.30 4.90
C GLN A 104 7.32 7.73 6.31
N GLY A 105 7.59 8.58 7.30
CA GLY A 105 7.42 8.26 8.72
C GLY A 105 8.03 6.93 9.20
N HIS A 106 7.40 6.37 10.24
CA HIS A 106 7.78 5.09 10.84
C HIS A 106 7.39 3.92 9.93
N MET A 107 8.32 3.00 9.71
CA MET A 107 8.05 1.76 8.98
C MET A 107 6.95 0.93 9.65
N GLU A 108 6.14 0.27 8.84
CA GLU A 108 5.10 -0.67 9.25
C GLU A 108 5.70 -1.94 9.86
N PHE A 109 5.11 -2.42 10.94
CA PHE A 109 5.37 -3.73 11.52
C PHE A 109 4.43 -4.77 10.90
N GLY A 110 5.00 -5.86 10.42
CA GLY A 110 4.27 -6.94 9.76
C GLY A 110 4.50 -6.98 8.23
N PRO A 111 3.78 -7.86 7.52
CA PRO A 111 4.10 -8.19 6.13
C PRO A 111 3.44 -7.26 5.09
N ARG A 112 2.75 -6.21 5.53
CA ARG A 112 1.99 -5.30 4.65
C ARG A 112 2.59 -3.91 4.72
N ALA A 113 2.76 -3.30 3.56
CA ALA A 113 2.91 -1.84 3.50
C ALA A 113 1.53 -1.20 3.63
N LEU A 114 1.44 -0.21 4.51
CA LEU A 114 0.22 0.47 4.91
C LEU A 114 0.35 1.99 4.69
N GLY A 115 1.19 2.41 3.73
CA GLY A 115 1.29 3.81 3.31
C GLY A 115 2.55 4.54 3.78
N ASN A 116 3.52 3.84 4.39
CA ASN A 116 4.80 4.42 4.79
C ASN A 116 5.99 3.80 4.04
N ARG A 117 5.88 2.55 3.58
CA ARG A 117 6.84 1.90 2.66
C ARG A 117 6.10 1.28 1.48
N SER A 118 5.51 2.13 0.66
CA SER A 118 4.52 1.72 -0.36
C SER A 118 4.95 2.05 -1.79
N ILE A 119 4.50 1.24 -2.74
CA ILE A 119 4.43 1.63 -4.16
C ILE A 119 2.97 1.95 -4.47
N LEU A 120 2.75 3.12 -5.05
CA LEU A 120 1.45 3.72 -5.29
C LEU A 120 1.15 3.82 -6.79
N GLY A 121 -0.13 3.74 -7.12
CA GLY A 121 -0.64 3.91 -8.50
C GLY A 121 -2.11 4.27 -8.54
N ASP A 122 -2.59 4.71 -9.70
CA ASP A 122 -3.99 5.05 -9.93
C ASP A 122 -4.86 3.78 -10.05
N PRO A 123 -5.85 3.57 -9.15
CA PRO A 123 -6.70 2.39 -9.15
C PRO A 123 -7.66 2.33 -10.36
N ARG A 124 -7.93 3.48 -10.98
CA ARG A 124 -8.86 3.64 -12.11
C ARG A 124 -8.23 3.21 -13.43
N ASN A 125 -6.90 3.25 -13.52
CA ASN A 125 -6.17 2.96 -14.73
C ASN A 125 -6.14 1.44 -15.00
N PRO A 126 -6.75 0.95 -16.11
CA PRO A 126 -6.77 -0.47 -16.46
C PRO A 126 -5.38 -1.12 -16.57
N GLU A 127 -4.39 -0.36 -17.03
CA GLU A 127 -3.04 -0.87 -17.27
C GLU A 127 -2.18 -0.88 -15.99
N MET A 128 -2.63 -0.24 -14.90
CA MET A 128 -1.83 -0.07 -13.69
C MET A 128 -1.47 -1.42 -13.05
N GLN A 129 -2.40 -2.38 -13.02
CA GLN A 129 -2.12 -3.72 -12.49
C GLN A 129 -0.99 -4.40 -13.28
N LYS A 130 -1.10 -4.40 -14.61
CA LYS A 130 -0.09 -5.01 -15.50
C LYS A 130 1.26 -4.30 -15.36
N ARG A 131 1.26 -2.96 -15.36
CA ARG A 131 2.48 -2.15 -15.20
C ARG A 131 3.19 -2.44 -13.89
N LEU A 132 2.47 -2.41 -12.77
CA LEU A 132 3.06 -2.69 -11.45
C LEU A 132 3.61 -4.13 -11.38
N ASN A 133 2.88 -5.12 -11.88
CA ASN A 133 3.32 -6.52 -11.82
C ASN A 133 4.58 -6.79 -12.67
N LEU A 134 4.61 -6.31 -13.92
CA LEU A 134 5.69 -6.63 -14.85
C LEU A 134 6.92 -5.72 -14.69
N LYS A 135 6.71 -4.41 -14.57
CA LYS A 135 7.80 -3.42 -14.63
C LYS A 135 8.41 -3.07 -13.28
N ILE A 136 7.68 -3.33 -12.20
CA ILE A 136 8.10 -2.97 -10.84
C ILE A 136 8.30 -4.21 -9.98
N LYS A 137 7.34 -5.13 -10.00
CA LYS A 137 7.34 -6.31 -9.13
C LYS A 137 8.01 -7.53 -9.72
N TYR A 138 8.23 -7.55 -11.03
CA TYR A 138 8.79 -8.69 -11.76
C TYR A 138 8.08 -10.01 -11.39
N ARG A 139 6.75 -10.00 -11.48
CA ARG A 139 5.88 -11.14 -11.16
C ARG A 139 4.69 -11.20 -12.11
N GLU A 140 3.88 -12.25 -11.96
CA GLU A 140 2.78 -12.58 -12.86
C GLU A 140 1.80 -11.40 -13.01
N SER A 141 1.44 -11.12 -14.26
CA SER A 141 0.74 -9.89 -14.66
C SER A 141 -0.62 -9.67 -13.97
N PHE A 142 -1.25 -10.76 -13.52
CA PHE A 142 -2.62 -10.81 -13.02
C PHE A 142 -2.77 -10.69 -11.51
N ARG A 143 -1.68 -10.64 -10.73
CA ARG A 143 -1.81 -10.59 -9.27
C ARG A 143 -2.50 -9.29 -8.84
N PRO A 144 -3.62 -9.36 -8.11
CA PRO A 144 -4.32 -8.16 -7.70
C PRO A 144 -3.52 -7.37 -6.65
N PHE A 145 -3.77 -6.07 -6.62
CA PHE A 145 -3.27 -5.16 -5.60
C PHE A 145 -4.38 -4.73 -4.64
N ALA A 146 -3.99 -4.10 -3.54
CA ALA A 146 -4.92 -3.65 -2.51
C ALA A 146 -5.22 -2.16 -2.68
N PRO A 147 -6.47 -1.72 -2.43
CA PRO A 147 -6.78 -0.31 -2.29
C PRO A 147 -6.40 0.20 -0.89
N ALA A 148 -5.76 1.37 -0.85
CA ALA A 148 -5.72 2.23 0.33
C ALA A 148 -6.72 3.38 0.12
N VAL A 149 -7.79 3.39 0.90
CA VAL A 149 -8.93 4.31 0.76
C VAL A 149 -9.06 5.18 2.02
N LEU A 150 -9.44 6.44 1.84
CA LEU A 150 -9.86 7.30 2.95
C LEU A 150 -10.96 6.59 3.73
N ALA A 151 -10.83 6.49 5.06
CA ALA A 151 -11.79 5.75 5.88
C ALA A 151 -13.23 6.26 5.69
N GLU A 152 -13.40 7.58 5.60
CA GLU A 152 -14.67 8.25 5.34
C GLU A 152 -15.28 7.99 3.94
N GLU A 153 -14.49 7.47 2.99
CA GLU A 153 -14.96 7.09 1.65
C GLU A 153 -15.08 5.57 1.46
N ALA A 154 -14.67 4.75 2.44
CA ALA A 154 -14.64 3.30 2.27
C ALA A 154 -16.01 2.72 1.91
N ASP A 155 -17.07 3.20 2.56
CA ASP A 155 -18.45 2.79 2.29
C ASP A 155 -18.91 3.19 0.88
N ARG A 156 -18.32 4.19 0.24
CA ARG A 156 -18.69 4.52 -1.15
C ARG A 156 -18.34 3.39 -2.13
N TYR A 157 -17.29 2.62 -1.85
CA TYR A 157 -16.69 1.67 -2.78
C TYR A 157 -16.85 0.21 -2.37
N PHE A 158 -16.99 -0.09 -1.07
CA PHE A 158 -16.91 -1.46 -0.56
C PHE A 158 -18.05 -1.79 0.40
N GLU A 159 -18.47 -3.06 0.39
CA GLU A 159 -19.38 -3.63 1.40
C GLU A 159 -18.57 -4.00 2.66
N LEU A 160 -18.04 -2.98 3.34
CA LEU A 160 -17.16 -3.13 4.49
C LEU A 160 -17.87 -2.71 5.78
N PRO A 161 -18.19 -3.66 6.69
CA PRO A 161 -18.68 -3.30 8.01
C PRO A 161 -17.52 -2.79 8.88
N GLY A 162 -17.46 -1.47 9.07
CA GLY A 162 -16.43 -0.80 9.89
C GLY A 162 -15.11 -0.55 9.15
N ASP A 163 -14.01 -0.58 9.88
CA ASP A 163 -12.67 -0.24 9.37
C ASP A 163 -11.84 -1.50 9.03
N SER A 164 -10.85 -1.32 8.15
CA SER A 164 -9.84 -2.34 7.81
C SER A 164 -8.46 -1.70 7.72
N PRO A 165 -7.88 -1.19 8.82
CA PRO A 165 -6.66 -0.38 8.77
C PRO A 165 -5.40 -1.18 8.38
N TYR A 166 -5.44 -2.51 8.51
CA TYR A 166 -4.26 -3.38 8.34
C TYR A 166 -4.25 -4.20 7.04
N MET A 167 -5.16 -3.94 6.11
CA MET A 167 -5.22 -4.68 4.84
C MET A 167 -5.42 -6.20 5.07
N LEU A 168 -6.23 -6.58 6.05
CA LEU A 168 -6.46 -7.98 6.45
C LEU A 168 -7.85 -8.51 6.07
N LEU A 169 -8.77 -7.63 5.70
CA LEU A 169 -10.13 -7.98 5.29
C LEU A 169 -10.27 -7.92 3.78
N VAL A 170 -10.97 -8.91 3.23
CA VAL A 170 -11.35 -8.95 1.81
C VAL A 170 -12.85 -8.84 1.76
N GLN A 171 -13.35 -7.77 1.17
CA GLN A 171 -14.79 -7.50 1.06
C GLN A 171 -15.20 -7.22 -0.39
N PRO A 172 -16.49 -7.42 -0.73
CA PRO A 172 -17.02 -7.08 -2.05
C PRO A 172 -16.86 -5.59 -2.36
N VAL A 173 -16.56 -5.28 -3.61
CA VAL A 173 -16.74 -3.94 -4.20
C VAL A 173 -18.25 -3.72 -4.36
N LYS A 174 -18.77 -2.56 -3.94
CA LYS A 174 -20.20 -2.24 -4.07
C LYS A 174 -20.65 -2.31 -5.53
N GLU A 175 -21.87 -2.76 -5.74
CA GLU A 175 -22.48 -2.86 -7.07
C GLU A 175 -22.45 -1.53 -7.85
N SER A 176 -22.65 -0.40 -7.15
CA SER A 176 -22.57 0.95 -7.74
C SER A 176 -21.19 1.34 -8.29
N SER A 177 -20.12 0.62 -7.91
CA SER A 177 -18.76 0.80 -8.42
C SER A 177 -18.37 -0.27 -9.45
N ARG A 178 -19.27 -1.22 -9.75
CA ARG A 178 -19.05 -2.28 -10.74
C ARG A 178 -19.52 -1.82 -12.12
N ARG A 179 -18.97 -2.45 -13.16
CA ARG A 179 -19.36 -2.24 -14.56
C ARG A 179 -20.21 -3.40 -15.07
N PRO A 180 -21.11 -3.16 -16.03
CA PRO A 180 -21.81 -4.23 -16.72
C PRO A 180 -20.82 -5.24 -17.32
N LEU A 181 -21.14 -6.52 -17.16
CA LEU A 181 -20.32 -7.61 -17.68
C LEU A 181 -20.73 -7.91 -19.12
N PRO A 182 -19.78 -8.36 -19.97
CA PRO A 182 -20.13 -8.86 -21.29
C PRO A 182 -21.03 -10.09 -21.19
N GLU A 183 -21.85 -10.31 -22.21
CA GLU A 183 -22.63 -11.55 -22.34
C GLU A 183 -21.70 -12.76 -22.32
N GLY A 184 -22.08 -13.81 -21.59
CA GLY A 184 -21.24 -15.00 -21.44
C GLY A 184 -20.00 -14.82 -20.56
N TYR A 185 -19.92 -13.76 -19.73
CA TYR A 185 -18.75 -13.50 -18.88
C TYR A 185 -18.35 -14.70 -18.02
N HIS A 186 -19.33 -15.46 -17.50
CA HIS A 186 -19.06 -16.57 -16.60
C HIS A 186 -18.47 -17.78 -17.32
N GLU A 187 -18.66 -17.88 -18.62
CA GLU A 187 -18.14 -18.90 -19.52
C GLU A 187 -16.75 -18.53 -20.08
N LEU A 188 -16.34 -17.25 -20.00
CA LEU A 188 -15.05 -16.81 -20.50
C LEU A 188 -13.87 -17.53 -19.82
N PRO A 189 -12.79 -17.82 -20.59
CA PRO A 189 -11.53 -18.28 -20.04
C PRO A 189 -10.98 -17.34 -18.96
N LEU A 190 -10.25 -17.89 -17.98
CA LEU A 190 -9.70 -17.11 -16.86
C LEU A 190 -8.89 -15.89 -17.33
N ARG A 191 -8.09 -16.04 -18.39
CA ARG A 191 -7.26 -14.96 -18.95
C ARG A 191 -8.12 -13.80 -19.47
N GLU A 192 -9.20 -14.10 -20.18
CA GLU A 192 -10.12 -13.07 -20.71
C GLU A 192 -10.91 -12.39 -19.59
N LYS A 193 -11.32 -13.17 -18.57
CA LYS A 193 -11.86 -12.60 -17.35
C LYS A 193 -10.84 -11.62 -16.78
N LEU A 194 -9.60 -11.99 -16.51
CA LEU A 194 -8.61 -11.09 -15.88
C LEU A 194 -8.52 -9.70 -16.52
N TYR A 195 -8.59 -9.59 -17.86
CA TYR A 195 -8.51 -8.31 -18.58
C TYR A 195 -9.85 -7.59 -18.80
N THR A 196 -10.98 -8.16 -18.36
CA THR A 196 -12.29 -7.49 -18.43
C THR A 196 -12.41 -6.38 -17.39
N LEU A 197 -12.87 -5.20 -17.81
CA LEU A 197 -13.15 -4.07 -16.91
C LEU A 197 -14.42 -4.31 -16.09
N ARG A 198 -14.24 -4.78 -14.86
CA ARG A 198 -15.34 -5.12 -13.91
C ARG A 198 -15.82 -4.00 -13.02
N SER A 199 -15.09 -2.91 -12.92
CA SER A 199 -15.35 -1.82 -11.97
C SER A 199 -14.68 -0.53 -12.42
N ASP A 200 -15.04 0.58 -11.79
CA ASP A 200 -14.37 1.87 -11.99
C ASP A 200 -12.98 1.95 -11.35
N ILE A 201 -12.62 0.96 -10.54
CA ILE A 201 -11.31 0.79 -9.90
C ILE A 201 -10.64 -0.55 -10.27
N PRO A 202 -10.46 -0.85 -11.58
CA PRO A 202 -10.09 -2.18 -12.05
C PRO A 202 -8.77 -2.70 -11.50
N ALA A 203 -7.80 -1.83 -11.15
CA ALA A 203 -6.48 -2.28 -10.70
C ALA A 203 -6.48 -2.95 -9.32
N VAL A 204 -7.52 -2.73 -8.52
CA VAL A 204 -7.69 -3.26 -7.15
C VAL A 204 -8.85 -4.25 -7.02
N THR A 205 -9.62 -4.46 -8.08
CA THR A 205 -10.78 -5.35 -8.09
C THR A 205 -10.38 -6.75 -8.55
N HIS A 206 -10.62 -7.74 -7.69
CA HIS A 206 -10.41 -9.14 -8.00
C HIS A 206 -11.42 -9.67 -9.03
N ILE A 207 -11.14 -10.86 -9.58
CA ILE A 207 -12.04 -11.55 -10.52
C ILE A 207 -13.42 -11.87 -9.92
N ASP A 208 -13.48 -12.05 -8.60
CA ASP A 208 -14.69 -12.32 -7.82
C ASP A 208 -15.36 -11.04 -7.28
N PHE A 209 -14.99 -9.87 -7.83
CA PHE A 209 -15.52 -8.56 -7.45
C PHE A 209 -15.21 -8.15 -6.00
N SER A 210 -14.20 -8.76 -5.38
CA SER A 210 -13.72 -8.36 -4.06
C SER A 210 -12.45 -7.50 -4.13
N ALA A 211 -12.10 -6.86 -3.01
CA ALA A 211 -10.83 -6.17 -2.82
C ALA A 211 -10.32 -6.38 -1.40
N ARG A 212 -8.99 -6.34 -1.20
CA ARG A 212 -8.36 -6.41 0.13
C ARG A 212 -8.07 -5.02 0.68
N ILE A 213 -8.97 -4.51 1.51
CA ILE A 213 -9.07 -3.07 1.75
C ILE A 213 -8.15 -2.62 2.88
N GLN A 214 -7.46 -1.51 2.68
CA GLN A 214 -6.87 -0.70 3.73
C GLN A 214 -7.68 0.59 3.92
N THR A 215 -8.25 0.82 5.10
CA THR A 215 -8.80 2.13 5.47
C THR A 215 -7.71 3.02 6.06
N VAL A 216 -7.65 4.28 5.62
CA VAL A 216 -6.64 5.25 6.04
C VAL A 216 -7.30 6.36 6.83
N HIS A 217 -6.82 6.57 8.05
CA HIS A 217 -7.35 7.56 8.99
C HIS A 217 -6.35 8.70 9.17
N ARG A 218 -6.85 9.93 9.26
CA ARG A 218 -6.02 11.12 9.46
C ARG A 218 -5.24 11.07 10.78
N GLU A 219 -5.83 10.46 11.81
CA GLU A 219 -5.26 10.37 13.15
C GLU A 219 -4.06 9.42 13.22
N THR A 220 -3.99 8.41 12.35
CA THR A 220 -2.93 7.40 12.37
C THR A 220 -1.84 7.65 11.32
N ASN A 221 -2.20 8.17 10.15
CA ASN A 221 -1.26 8.50 9.08
C ASN A 221 -1.69 9.78 8.34
N PRO A 222 -1.41 10.96 8.92
CA PRO A 222 -1.84 12.23 8.33
C PRO A 222 -1.17 12.51 6.99
N GLU A 223 0.09 12.10 6.79
CA GLU A 223 0.81 12.31 5.53
C GLU A 223 0.18 11.51 4.38
N PHE A 224 -0.14 10.22 4.60
CA PHE A 224 -0.77 9.40 3.56
C PHE A 224 -2.23 9.79 3.33
N HIS A 225 -2.96 10.18 4.40
CA HIS A 225 -4.31 10.74 4.28
C HIS A 225 -4.32 12.03 3.45
N ALA A 226 -3.32 12.91 3.62
CA ALA A 226 -3.18 14.13 2.83
C ALA A 226 -2.97 13.83 1.33
N LEU A 227 -2.14 12.84 0.99
CA LEU A 227 -1.95 12.41 -0.40
C LEU A 227 -3.25 11.88 -1.02
N LEU A 228 -3.95 11.00 -0.30
CA LEU A 228 -5.25 10.47 -0.76
C LEU A 228 -6.29 11.58 -0.93
N SER A 229 -6.32 12.56 -0.03
CA SER A 229 -7.20 13.72 -0.10
C SER A 229 -6.89 14.60 -1.31
N ALA A 230 -5.61 14.88 -1.59
CA ALA A 230 -5.18 15.62 -2.78
C ALA A 230 -5.56 14.88 -4.07
N PHE A 231 -5.35 13.56 -4.11
CA PHE A 231 -5.77 12.73 -5.24
C PHE A 231 -7.28 12.74 -5.42
N LYS A 232 -8.06 12.65 -4.34
CA LYS A 232 -9.53 12.76 -4.38
C LYS A 232 -9.98 14.11 -4.91
N ALA A 233 -9.42 15.21 -4.42
CA ALA A 233 -9.76 16.55 -4.87
C ALA A 233 -9.54 16.71 -6.39
N LYS A 234 -8.50 16.05 -6.93
CA LYS A 234 -8.17 16.10 -8.35
C LYS A 234 -9.00 15.17 -9.23
N THR A 235 -9.45 14.04 -8.69
CA THR A 235 -9.95 12.92 -9.51
C THR A 235 -11.36 12.45 -9.17
N GLY A 236 -11.89 12.88 -8.02
CA GLY A 236 -13.10 12.33 -7.41
C GLY A 236 -12.91 10.94 -6.76
N CYS A 237 -11.71 10.35 -6.84
CA CYS A 237 -11.40 9.01 -6.32
C CYS A 237 -10.64 9.11 -4.99
N GLY A 238 -11.26 8.63 -3.91
CA GLY A 238 -10.71 8.67 -2.55
C GLY A 238 -9.73 7.56 -2.19
N MET A 239 -9.09 6.92 -3.17
CA MET A 239 -8.20 5.78 -2.93
C MET A 239 -7.03 5.72 -3.92
N LEU A 240 -5.99 4.99 -3.54
CA LEU A 240 -4.86 4.63 -4.39
C LEU A 240 -4.64 3.11 -4.39
N VAL A 241 -3.99 2.60 -5.43
CA VAL A 241 -3.34 1.29 -5.35
C VAL A 241 -2.23 1.38 -4.29
N ASN A 242 -2.18 0.43 -3.37
CA ASN A 242 -1.09 0.27 -2.43
C ASN A 242 -0.51 -1.14 -2.51
N THR A 243 0.81 -1.23 -2.71
CA THR A 243 1.56 -2.46 -2.60
C THR A 243 2.87 -2.23 -1.85
N SER A 244 3.50 -3.31 -1.36
CA SER A 244 4.76 -3.24 -0.63
C SER A 244 5.82 -2.49 -1.43
N PHE A 245 6.69 -1.72 -0.79
CA PHE A 245 7.84 -1.15 -1.50
C PHE A 245 9.00 -2.13 -1.45
N ASN A 246 9.06 -2.98 -2.47
CA ASN A 246 10.08 -4.00 -2.71
C ASN A 246 9.95 -4.57 -4.13
N VAL A 247 10.92 -5.37 -4.54
CA VAL A 247 10.79 -6.27 -5.70
C VAL A 247 10.59 -7.71 -5.21
N ARG A 248 10.29 -8.65 -6.12
CA ARG A 248 10.16 -10.07 -5.77
C ARG A 248 11.47 -10.59 -5.15
N GLY A 249 11.34 -11.33 -4.06
CA GLY A 249 12.48 -11.92 -3.34
C GLY A 249 13.12 -11.01 -2.30
N GLU A 250 12.78 -9.72 -2.26
CA GLU A 250 13.32 -8.77 -1.27
C GLU A 250 12.30 -8.42 -0.16
N PRO A 251 12.78 -8.11 1.06
CA PRO A 251 11.92 -7.54 2.10
C PRO A 251 11.44 -6.13 1.71
N ILE A 252 10.44 -5.62 2.44
CA ILE A 252 10.04 -4.20 2.33
C ILE A 252 11.25 -3.32 2.67
N VAL A 253 11.49 -2.29 1.85
CA VAL A 253 12.60 -1.35 2.06
C VAL A 253 12.52 -0.72 3.44
N CYS A 254 13.64 -0.70 4.16
CA CYS A 254 13.70 -0.17 5.52
C CYS A 254 14.32 1.23 5.52
N THR A 255 15.54 1.35 5.00
CA THR A 255 16.34 2.57 5.00
C THR A 255 16.12 3.43 3.74
N PRO A 256 16.48 4.74 3.75
CA PRO A 256 16.47 5.57 2.55
C PRO A 256 17.33 4.99 1.43
N GLN A 257 18.44 4.32 1.76
CA GLN A 257 19.28 3.64 0.79
C GLN A 257 18.57 2.45 0.14
N ASP A 258 17.89 1.60 0.93
CA ASP A 258 17.10 0.51 0.37
C ASP A 258 16.03 1.02 -0.61
N ALA A 259 15.34 2.10 -0.23
CA ALA A 259 14.30 2.72 -1.05
C ALA A 259 14.86 3.31 -2.35
N PHE A 260 15.97 4.05 -2.27
CA PHE A 260 16.60 4.67 -3.42
C PHE A 260 17.21 3.65 -4.37
N GLU A 261 17.89 2.63 -3.86
CA GLU A 261 18.43 1.56 -4.69
C GLU A 261 17.31 0.74 -5.37
N CYS A 262 16.23 0.44 -4.66
CA CYS A 262 15.04 -0.20 -5.25
C CYS A 262 14.41 0.70 -6.33
N PHE A 263 14.36 2.00 -6.09
CA PHE A 263 13.94 2.98 -7.09
C PHE A 263 14.84 2.99 -8.32
N LEU A 264 16.16 2.92 -8.15
CA LEU A 264 17.10 2.84 -9.25
C LEU A 264 16.99 1.52 -10.05
N ARG A 265 16.70 0.40 -9.41
CA ARG A 265 16.53 -0.91 -10.08
C ARG A 265 15.20 -1.09 -10.81
N THR A 266 14.16 -0.35 -10.44
CA THR A 266 12.80 -0.51 -10.99
C THR A 266 12.42 0.59 -11.96
N GLU A 267 11.32 0.40 -12.70
CA GLU A 267 10.73 1.41 -13.59
C GLU A 267 9.73 2.34 -12.86
N MET A 268 9.91 2.60 -11.57
CA MET A 268 9.09 3.61 -10.88
C MET A 268 9.41 4.99 -11.47
N ASP A 269 8.38 5.82 -11.64
CA ASP A 269 8.54 7.15 -12.23
C ASP A 269 9.08 8.15 -11.20
N TYR A 270 8.61 8.06 -9.95
CA TYR A 270 9.04 8.94 -8.87
C TYR A 270 9.32 8.15 -7.58
N LEU A 271 10.22 8.69 -6.76
CA LEU A 271 10.38 8.31 -5.36
C LEU A 271 10.17 9.54 -4.49
N VAL A 272 9.37 9.40 -3.44
CA VAL A 272 9.17 10.42 -2.42
C VAL A 272 9.74 9.91 -1.11
N MET A 273 10.67 10.64 -0.52
CA MET A 273 11.22 10.40 0.81
C MET A 273 11.07 11.68 1.63
N ASP A 274 10.23 11.66 2.66
CA ASP A 274 9.93 12.85 3.47
C ASP A 274 9.46 14.00 2.55
N HIS A 275 10.15 15.14 2.55
CA HIS A 275 9.89 16.32 1.71
C HIS A 275 10.66 16.34 0.38
N TYR A 276 11.32 15.24 0.02
CA TYR A 276 12.18 15.13 -1.17
C TYR A 276 11.52 14.27 -2.24
N VAL A 277 11.44 14.79 -3.46
CA VAL A 277 10.93 14.10 -4.64
C VAL A 277 12.06 13.86 -5.62
N PHE A 278 12.23 12.60 -6.01
CA PHE A 278 13.22 12.15 -6.98
C PHE A 278 12.49 11.73 -8.25
N ASP A 279 12.85 12.37 -9.36
CA ASP A 279 12.36 12.02 -10.69
C ASP A 279 13.33 11.03 -11.32
N LYS A 280 12.82 9.88 -11.77
CA LYS A 280 13.63 8.81 -12.36
C LYS A 280 14.41 9.29 -13.57
N THR A 281 13.83 10.19 -14.36
CA THR A 281 14.44 10.74 -15.58
C THR A 281 15.63 11.66 -15.30
N LYS A 282 15.79 12.12 -14.05
CA LYS A 282 16.91 12.97 -13.62
C LYS A 282 18.03 12.20 -12.91
N GLN A 283 17.91 10.87 -12.80
CA GLN A 283 18.92 10.03 -12.14
C GLN A 283 19.88 9.38 -13.16
N GLU A 284 20.07 10.01 -14.32
CA GLU A 284 20.89 9.44 -15.40
C GLU A 284 22.32 9.16 -14.93
N GLY A 285 22.85 7.99 -15.30
CA GLY A 285 24.19 7.55 -14.90
C GLY A 285 24.28 6.97 -13.49
N LEU A 286 23.21 7.01 -12.68
CA LEU A 286 23.17 6.36 -11.36
C LEU A 286 22.71 4.90 -11.51
N ALA A 287 23.51 3.99 -10.96
CA ALA A 287 23.18 2.57 -10.87
C ALA A 287 23.16 2.13 -9.41
N ALA A 288 22.16 1.31 -9.07
CA ALA A 288 22.21 0.56 -7.83
C ALA A 288 23.25 -0.58 -7.95
N PRO A 289 23.84 -1.02 -6.84
CA PRO A 289 24.63 -2.26 -6.83
C PRO A 289 23.82 -3.42 -7.42
N GLU A 290 24.47 -4.28 -8.19
CA GLU A 290 23.87 -5.53 -8.65
C GLU A 290 23.44 -6.37 -7.44
N ARG A 291 22.26 -6.97 -7.55
CA ARG A 291 21.76 -7.97 -6.61
C ARG A 291 21.28 -9.16 -7.42
N GLU A 292 21.66 -10.37 -7.01
CA GLU A 292 21.14 -11.60 -7.61
C GLU A 292 19.64 -11.67 -7.37
N VAL A 293 18.86 -11.34 -8.40
CA VAL A 293 17.43 -11.65 -8.45
C VAL A 293 17.34 -12.95 -9.24
N GLY A 294 16.93 -14.05 -8.60
CA GLY A 294 16.84 -15.34 -9.28
C GLY A 294 16.01 -15.24 -10.55
N ASP A 295 16.59 -15.69 -11.68
CA ASP A 295 15.92 -15.69 -12.98
C ASP A 295 14.74 -16.66 -12.98
N PHE A 296 13.56 -16.15 -13.31
CA PHE A 296 12.38 -16.96 -13.61
C PHE A 296 11.67 -16.40 -14.84
N PRO A 297 11.17 -17.26 -15.75
CA PRO A 297 10.42 -16.81 -16.91
C PRO A 297 9.17 -16.04 -16.47
N LEU A 298 9.04 -14.80 -16.95
CA LEU A 298 7.81 -14.01 -16.86
C LEU A 298 6.88 -14.41 -18.02
N ASP A 299 5.60 -14.49 -17.71
CA ASP A 299 4.48 -14.88 -18.59
C ASP A 299 4.10 -13.85 -19.66
#